data_AF-A0A8T1S251-F1
#
_entry.id   AF-A0A8T1S251-F1
#
_cell.length_a   1.000
_cell.length_b   1.000
_cell.length_c   1.000
_cell.angle_alpha   90.00
_cell.angle_beta   90.00
_cell.angle_gamma   90.00
#
_symmetry.space_group_name_H-M   'P 1'
#
loop_
_entity.id
_entity.type
_entity.pdbx_description
1 polymer ?
#
loop_
_entity_poly.entity_id
_entity_poly.type
_entity_poly.pdbx_seq_one_letter_code
_entity_poly.pdbx_strand_id
1 'polypeptide(L)'
;HMATKKYTQAGNKLKAMRALLKSGDTEKIVFFAGVSRQREIYIMAANYLQSLDWRKDPEIMKNIISFYTKGKALDLLSGFYDACAQVEIDEYQNYEKAQGALTEAFKCLSKAKTRSPVEQESKLALLQSKMALVKRFIQARRVYSEDPKEAIRQCELLLDEPDLDSTIRLGDVLGFLVEHYLQVEEFQMAYRYLEEMRKRIPCVNLTYYVNERTIEAVHRGLGIPWNRNPVPERIRHNSMEDNKEVEEDVADEVEDP
;
A
#
# COMPACT_ATOMS: atom_id res chain seq x y z
N HIS A 1 -30.85 10.94 2.41
CA HIS A 1 -31.63 10.75 3.65
C HIS A 1 -33.08 10.31 3.44
N MET A 2 -33.96 11.13 2.86
CA MET A 2 -35.36 10.74 2.61
C MET A 2 -35.51 9.54 1.67
N ALA A 3 -34.64 9.43 0.66
CA ALA A 3 -34.59 8.31 -0.28
C ALA A 3 -34.27 6.97 0.41
N THR A 4 -33.28 6.92 1.30
CA THR A 4 -32.91 5.71 2.04
C THR A 4 -34.09 5.18 2.86
N LYS A 5 -34.76 6.04 3.63
CA LYS A 5 -35.91 5.65 4.45
C LYS A 5 -37.06 5.09 3.59
N LYS A 6 -37.35 5.73 2.46
CA LYS A 6 -38.35 5.25 1.48
C LYS A 6 -37.97 3.89 0.89
N TYR A 7 -36.71 3.70 0.49
CA TYR A 7 -36.25 2.41 -0.08
C TYR A 7 -36.21 1.28 0.96
N THR A 8 -35.82 1.57 2.21
CA THR A 8 -35.86 0.59 3.30
C THR A 8 -37.31 0.17 3.61
N GLN A 9 -38.26 1.12 3.63
CA GLN A 9 -39.69 0.84 3.82
C GLN A 9 -40.30 0.05 2.65
N ALA A 10 -39.81 0.26 1.43
CA ALA A 10 -40.19 -0.49 0.24
C ALA A 10 -39.47 -1.85 0.11
N GLY A 11 -38.73 -2.29 1.13
CA GLY A 11 -37.99 -3.56 1.13
C GLY A 11 -36.74 -3.60 0.23
N ASN A 12 -36.41 -2.50 -0.46
CA ASN A 12 -35.29 -2.44 -1.39
C ASN A 12 -33.99 -1.97 -0.72
N LYS A 13 -33.39 -2.87 0.06
CA LYS A 13 -32.20 -2.58 0.88
C LYS A 13 -30.96 -2.22 0.06
N LEU A 14 -30.81 -2.75 -1.17
CA LEU A 14 -29.67 -2.43 -2.04
C LEU A 14 -29.73 -1.00 -2.58
N LYS A 15 -30.92 -0.54 -3.03
CA LYS A 15 -31.09 0.85 -3.45
C LYS A 15 -30.93 1.81 -2.27
N ALA A 16 -31.40 1.43 -1.08
CA ALA A 16 -31.18 2.18 0.15
C ALA A 16 -29.68 2.33 0.47
N MET A 17 -28.90 1.24 0.36
CA MET A 17 -27.46 1.26 0.55
C MET A 17 -26.76 2.19 -0.44
N ARG A 18 -27.07 2.09 -1.75
CA ARG A 18 -26.50 2.98 -2.78
C ARG A 18 -26.77 4.46 -2.47
N ALA A 19 -27.99 4.78 -2.02
CA ALA A 19 -28.34 6.14 -1.63
C ALA A 19 -27.58 6.62 -0.38
N LEU A 20 -27.28 5.72 0.57
CA LEU A 20 -26.44 6.03 1.74
C LEU A 20 -24.99 6.28 1.33
N LEU A 21 -24.41 5.41 0.51
CA LEU A 21 -23.04 5.57 0.01
C LEU A 21 -22.84 6.94 -0.67
N LYS A 22 -23.80 7.34 -1.53
CA LYS A 22 -23.78 8.67 -2.18
C LYS A 22 -23.85 9.85 -1.20
N SER A 23 -24.46 9.65 -0.01
CA SER A 23 -24.51 10.70 1.00
C SER A 23 -23.25 10.81 1.85
N GLY A 24 -22.35 9.83 1.81
CA GLY A 24 -21.10 9.82 2.60
C GLY A 24 -21.28 9.70 4.12
N ASP A 25 -22.50 9.42 4.60
CA ASP A 25 -22.77 9.31 6.04
C ASP A 25 -22.27 7.97 6.59
N THR A 26 -21.02 7.96 7.05
CA THR A 26 -20.30 6.76 7.48
C THR A 26 -20.99 6.04 8.63
N GLU A 27 -21.48 6.76 9.65
CA GLU A 27 -22.19 6.17 10.79
C GLU A 27 -23.45 5.44 10.34
N LYS A 28 -24.27 6.09 9.48
CA LYS A 28 -25.49 5.46 8.96
C LYS A 28 -25.18 4.30 8.01
N ILE A 29 -24.10 4.36 7.24
CA ILE A 29 -23.64 3.27 6.39
C ILE A 29 -23.28 2.04 7.25
N VAL A 30 -22.45 2.22 8.29
CA VAL A 30 -22.05 1.16 9.23
C VAL A 30 -23.27 0.57 9.94
N PHE A 31 -24.16 1.42 10.46
CA PHE A 31 -25.39 1.00 11.12
C PHE A 31 -26.29 0.20 10.19
N PHE A 32 -26.54 0.72 8.97
CA PHE A 32 -27.42 0.09 8.00
C PHE A 32 -26.88 -1.27 7.54
N ALA A 33 -25.56 -1.40 7.35
CA ALA A 33 -24.92 -2.67 7.05
C ALA A 33 -25.10 -3.69 8.18
N GLY A 34 -24.89 -3.27 9.43
CA GLY A 34 -25.07 -4.12 10.62
C GLY A 34 -26.50 -4.66 10.80
N VAL A 35 -27.51 -3.83 10.53
CA VAL A 35 -28.93 -4.21 10.64
C VAL A 35 -29.41 -5.01 9.43
N SER A 36 -28.92 -4.70 8.23
CA SER A 36 -29.43 -5.31 7.00
C SER A 36 -29.08 -6.80 6.86
N ARG A 37 -27.92 -7.21 7.39
CA ARG A 37 -27.41 -8.60 7.38
C ARG A 37 -27.41 -9.28 6.00
N GLN A 38 -27.13 -8.52 4.94
CA GLN A 38 -27.02 -9.04 3.58
C GLN A 38 -25.56 -8.99 3.11
N ARG A 39 -25.12 -10.06 2.44
CA ARG A 39 -23.75 -10.21 1.93
C ARG A 39 -23.31 -8.99 1.11
N GLU A 40 -24.13 -8.61 0.14
CA GLU A 40 -23.82 -7.56 -0.82
C GLU A 40 -23.72 -6.20 -0.12
N ILE A 41 -24.55 -5.94 0.90
CA ILE A 41 -24.52 -4.71 1.67
C ILE A 41 -23.24 -4.62 2.51
N TYR A 42 -22.80 -5.73 3.12
CA TYR A 42 -21.53 -5.76 3.82
C TYR A 42 -20.36 -5.44 2.90
N ILE A 43 -20.31 -6.06 1.71
CA ILE A 43 -19.26 -5.81 0.72
C ILE A 43 -19.28 -4.34 0.28
N MET A 44 -20.46 -3.79 -0.04
CA MET A 44 -20.60 -2.39 -0.41
C MET A 44 -20.15 -1.42 0.69
N ALA A 45 -20.45 -1.73 1.95
CA ALA A 45 -20.01 -0.93 3.09
C ALA A 45 -18.49 -0.98 3.24
N ALA A 46 -17.90 -2.17 3.22
CA ALA A 46 -16.46 -2.36 3.34
C ALA A 46 -15.70 -1.66 2.20
N ASN A 47 -16.17 -1.78 0.95
CA ASN A 47 -15.58 -1.11 -0.21
C ASN A 47 -15.55 0.42 -0.02
N TYR A 48 -16.64 1.00 0.47
CA TYR A 48 -16.71 2.43 0.77
C TYR A 48 -15.76 2.83 1.90
N LEU A 49 -15.73 2.05 2.99
CA LEU A 49 -14.86 2.36 4.13
C LEU A 49 -13.37 2.31 3.76
N GLN A 50 -12.97 1.48 2.79
CA GLN A 50 -11.59 1.44 2.30
C GLN A 50 -11.15 2.73 1.60
N SER A 51 -12.06 3.51 1.03
CA SER A 51 -11.71 4.80 0.41
C SER A 51 -11.55 5.93 1.44
N LEU A 52 -11.83 5.65 2.71
CA LEU A 52 -11.63 6.59 3.82
C LEU A 52 -10.23 6.41 4.42
N ASP A 53 -9.82 7.37 5.26
CA ASP A 53 -8.58 7.30 6.03
C ASP A 53 -8.72 6.35 7.22
N TRP A 54 -8.70 5.05 6.93
CA TRP A 54 -8.83 3.97 7.92
C TRP A 54 -7.67 3.88 8.91
N ARG A 55 -6.57 4.61 8.69
CA ARG A 55 -5.43 4.64 9.59
C ARG A 55 -5.62 5.65 10.71
N LYS A 56 -6.28 6.79 10.43
CA LYS A 56 -6.66 7.78 11.46
C LYS A 56 -7.72 7.25 12.41
N ASP A 57 -8.62 6.41 11.92
CA ASP A 57 -9.69 5.82 12.72
C ASP A 57 -9.64 4.28 12.71
N PRO A 58 -9.10 3.66 13.78
CA PRO A 58 -9.07 2.20 13.91
C PRO A 58 -10.45 1.53 13.85
N GLU A 59 -11.53 2.27 14.12
CA GLU A 59 -12.89 1.74 14.06
C GLU A 59 -13.33 1.50 12.60
N ILE A 60 -12.89 2.34 11.66
CA ILE A 60 -13.09 2.10 10.22
C ILE A 60 -12.43 0.78 9.82
N MET A 61 -11.18 0.56 10.22
CA MET A 61 -10.45 -0.69 9.94
C MET A 61 -11.19 -1.92 10.50
N LYS A 62 -11.64 -1.86 11.77
CA LYS A 62 -12.42 -2.96 12.37
C LYS A 62 -13.72 -3.23 11.61
N ASN A 63 -14.40 -2.18 11.15
CA ASN A 63 -15.63 -2.30 10.38
C ASN A 63 -15.38 -2.93 9.00
N ILE A 64 -14.30 -2.56 8.30
CA ILE A 64 -13.88 -3.20 7.04
C ILE A 64 -13.68 -4.70 7.24
N ILE A 65 -12.86 -5.08 8.24
CA ILE A 65 -12.57 -6.49 8.55
C ILE A 65 -13.87 -7.24 8.89
N SER A 66 -14.70 -6.66 9.77
CA SER A 66 -15.99 -7.22 10.19
C SER A 66 -16.94 -7.45 9.02
N PHE A 67 -17.08 -6.47 8.13
CA PHE A 67 -17.99 -6.54 7.00
C PHE A 67 -17.51 -7.50 5.92
N TYR A 68 -16.24 -7.51 5.54
CA TYR A 68 -15.75 -8.51 4.58
C TYR A 68 -15.86 -9.94 5.12
N THR A 69 -15.58 -10.14 6.41
CA THR A 69 -15.73 -11.44 7.06
C THR A 69 -17.19 -11.89 7.04
N LYS A 70 -18.13 -11.03 7.45
CA LYS A 70 -19.58 -11.32 7.43
C LYS A 70 -20.13 -11.50 6.01
N GLY A 71 -19.58 -10.77 5.04
CA GLY A 71 -19.88 -10.88 3.61
C GLY A 71 -19.25 -12.11 2.94
N LYS A 72 -18.41 -12.89 3.65
CA LYS A 72 -17.66 -14.04 3.11
C LYS A 72 -16.83 -13.66 1.88
N ALA A 73 -16.30 -12.43 1.84
CA ALA A 73 -15.47 -11.90 0.77
C ALA A 73 -14.00 -11.82 1.25
N LEU A 74 -13.42 -12.99 1.50
CA LEU A 74 -12.06 -13.12 2.03
C LEU A 74 -10.96 -12.74 1.01
N ASP A 75 -11.29 -12.83 -0.28
CA ASP A 75 -10.47 -12.34 -1.38
C ASP A 75 -10.31 -10.81 -1.32
N LEU A 76 -11.43 -10.08 -1.10
CA LEU A 76 -11.40 -8.63 -0.91
C LEU A 76 -10.69 -8.24 0.40
N LEU A 77 -10.92 -9.01 1.47
CA LEU A 77 -10.22 -8.80 2.74
C LEU A 77 -8.70 -9.02 2.61
N SER A 78 -8.28 -10.01 1.82
CA SER A 78 -6.86 -10.20 1.51
C SER A 78 -6.28 -8.99 0.77
N GLY A 79 -7.01 -8.45 -0.20
CA GLY A 79 -6.59 -7.25 -0.92
C GLY A 79 -6.45 -6.03 0.01
N PHE A 80 -7.37 -5.88 0.96
CA PHE A 80 -7.28 -4.83 1.99
C PHE A 80 -6.00 -4.98 2.84
N TYR A 81 -5.67 -6.19 3.30
CA TYR A 81 -4.44 -6.41 4.06
C TYR A 81 -3.16 -6.19 3.24
N ASP A 82 -3.14 -6.54 1.95
CA ASP A 82 -2.02 -6.23 1.05
C ASP A 82 -1.85 -4.72 0.88
N ALA A 83 -2.95 -3.97 0.73
CA ALA A 83 -2.93 -2.51 0.70
C ALA A 83 -2.43 -1.90 2.04
N CYS A 84 -2.85 -2.46 3.18
CA CYS A 84 -2.32 -2.07 4.48
C CYS A 84 -0.81 -2.28 4.56
N ALA A 85 -0.30 -3.42 4.08
CA ALA A 85 1.14 -3.69 4.06
C ALA A 85 1.89 -2.66 3.19
N GLN A 86 1.35 -2.34 2.02
CA GLN A 86 1.96 -1.36 1.12
C GLN A 86 2.05 0.03 1.78
N VAL A 87 0.99 0.49 2.45
CA VAL A 87 1.01 1.77 3.18
C VAL A 87 2.03 1.75 4.31
N GLU A 88 2.14 0.66 5.08
CA GLU A 88 3.16 0.56 6.14
C GLU A 88 4.59 0.66 5.60
N ILE A 89 4.84 0.13 4.40
CA ILE A 89 6.14 0.21 3.72
C ILE A 89 6.37 1.62 3.18
N ASP A 90 5.44 2.13 2.37
CA ASP A 90 5.64 3.37 1.63
C ASP A 90 5.56 4.63 2.48
N GLU A 91 4.67 4.68 3.46
CA GLU A 91 4.46 5.91 4.23
C GLU A 91 5.20 5.89 5.57
N TYR A 92 5.51 4.70 6.11
CA TYR A 92 6.00 4.56 7.48
C TYR A 92 7.28 3.75 7.61
N GLN A 93 7.79 3.15 6.53
CA GLN A 93 8.98 2.28 6.53
C GLN A 93 8.91 1.19 7.63
N ASN A 94 7.69 0.75 7.97
CA ASN A 94 7.42 -0.18 9.06
C ASN A 94 7.22 -1.60 8.51
N TYR A 95 8.34 -2.23 8.18
CA TYR A 95 8.38 -3.56 7.58
C TYR A 95 7.81 -4.64 8.53
N GLU A 96 7.94 -4.49 9.85
CA GLU A 96 7.37 -5.42 10.83
C GLU A 96 5.84 -5.45 10.78
N LYS A 97 5.19 -4.29 10.73
CA LYS A 97 3.74 -4.21 10.56
C LYS A 97 3.31 -4.71 9.18
N ALA A 98 4.07 -4.37 8.15
CA ALA A 98 3.82 -4.87 6.80
C ALA A 98 3.86 -6.40 6.73
N GLN A 99 4.84 -7.04 7.38
CA GLN A 99 4.93 -8.49 7.48
C GLN A 99 3.70 -9.10 8.17
N GLY A 100 3.21 -8.45 9.23
CA GLY A 100 1.99 -8.86 9.92
C GLY A 100 0.76 -8.78 9.00
N ALA A 101 0.60 -7.67 8.30
CA ALA A 101 -0.49 -7.46 7.35
C ALA A 101 -0.45 -8.47 6.18
N LEU A 102 0.72 -8.70 5.56
CA LEU A 102 0.89 -9.71 4.52
C LEU A 102 0.53 -11.12 5.00
N THR A 103 0.87 -11.44 6.26
CA THR A 103 0.51 -12.72 6.87
C THR A 103 -1.02 -12.88 6.98
N GLU A 104 -1.73 -11.83 7.39
CA GLU A 104 -3.19 -11.84 7.43
C GLU A 104 -3.82 -11.88 6.03
N ALA A 105 -3.22 -11.20 5.05
CA ALA A 105 -3.62 -11.30 3.64
C ALA A 105 -3.57 -12.76 3.16
N PHE A 106 -2.43 -13.42 3.36
CA PHE A 106 -2.23 -14.82 2.99
C PHE A 106 -3.25 -15.77 3.68
N LYS A 107 -3.49 -15.56 4.98
CA LYS A 107 -4.48 -16.35 5.73
C LYS A 107 -5.91 -16.17 5.20
N CYS A 108 -6.27 -14.95 4.79
CA CYS A 108 -7.59 -14.67 4.23
C CYS A 108 -7.73 -15.31 2.85
N LEU A 109 -6.74 -15.10 1.98
CA LEU A 109 -6.76 -15.63 0.62
C LEU A 109 -6.75 -17.16 0.59
N SER A 110 -5.96 -17.82 1.44
CA SER A 110 -5.90 -19.29 1.50
C SER A 110 -7.23 -19.94 1.90
N LYS A 111 -8.08 -19.22 2.65
CA LYS A 111 -9.42 -19.67 3.06
C LYS A 111 -10.53 -19.17 2.14
N ALA A 112 -10.22 -18.29 1.19
CA ALA A 112 -11.21 -17.73 0.28
C ALA A 112 -11.78 -18.81 -0.65
N LYS A 113 -13.09 -18.79 -0.87
CA LYS A 113 -13.73 -19.63 -1.88
C LYS A 113 -13.61 -18.94 -3.24
N THR A 114 -12.58 -19.30 -4.01
CA THR A 114 -12.38 -18.80 -5.37
C THR A 114 -13.15 -19.62 -6.40
N ARG A 115 -13.44 -19.01 -7.55
CA ARG A 115 -13.93 -19.71 -8.75
C ARG A 115 -12.78 -20.31 -9.58
N SER A 116 -11.57 -19.74 -9.44
CA SER A 116 -10.37 -20.12 -10.18
C SER A 116 -9.26 -20.49 -9.17
N PRO A 117 -9.05 -21.79 -8.90
CA PRO A 117 -8.00 -22.26 -8.00
C PRO A 117 -6.60 -21.85 -8.46
N VAL A 118 -6.37 -21.83 -9.77
CA VAL A 118 -5.08 -21.47 -10.37
C VAL A 118 -4.73 -20.01 -10.05
N GLU A 119 -5.66 -19.07 -10.25
CA GLU A 119 -5.43 -17.66 -9.90
C GLU A 119 -5.19 -17.46 -8.40
N GLN A 120 -5.88 -18.24 -7.56
CA GLN A 120 -5.67 -18.19 -6.11
C GLN A 120 -4.27 -18.67 -5.75
N GLU A 121 -3.80 -19.76 -6.32
CA GLU A 121 -2.45 -20.28 -6.11
C GLU A 121 -1.38 -19.28 -6.57
N SER A 122 -1.55 -18.67 -7.74
CA SER A 122 -0.63 -17.62 -8.22
C SER A 122 -0.57 -16.41 -7.28
N LYS A 123 -1.72 -15.94 -6.77
CA LYS A 123 -1.78 -14.84 -5.80
C LYS A 123 -1.17 -15.22 -4.45
N LEU A 124 -1.36 -16.45 -3.99
CA LEU A 124 -0.73 -16.96 -2.77
C LEU A 124 0.79 -17.05 -2.91
N ALA A 125 1.29 -17.52 -4.05
CA ALA A 125 2.72 -17.55 -4.35
C ALA A 125 3.32 -16.14 -4.36
N LEU A 126 2.61 -15.16 -4.95
CA LEU A 126 3.04 -13.76 -4.91
C LEU A 126 3.12 -13.23 -3.48
N LEU A 127 2.09 -13.44 -2.65
CA LEU A 127 2.11 -13.03 -1.24
C LEU A 127 3.25 -13.71 -0.46
N GLN A 128 3.53 -14.99 -0.73
CA GLN A 128 4.66 -15.69 -0.10
C GLN A 128 6.00 -15.10 -0.50
N SER A 129 6.20 -14.79 -1.80
CA SER A 129 7.40 -14.11 -2.28
C SER A 129 7.57 -12.75 -1.60
N LYS A 130 6.51 -11.94 -1.56
CA LYS A 130 6.51 -10.64 -0.85
C LYS A 130 6.94 -10.79 0.61
N MET A 131 6.31 -11.73 1.33
CA MET A 131 6.64 -12.01 2.74
C MET A 131 8.08 -12.48 2.93
N ALA A 132 8.63 -13.26 2.00
CA ALA A 132 10.01 -13.73 2.08
C ALA A 132 11.02 -12.58 1.95
N LEU A 133 10.79 -11.68 0.98
CA LEU A 133 11.63 -10.50 0.79
C LEU A 133 11.57 -9.58 2.02
N VAL A 134 10.36 -9.21 2.47
CA VAL A 134 10.18 -8.36 3.66
C VAL A 134 10.86 -8.97 4.88
N LYS A 135 10.72 -10.28 5.10
CA LYS A 135 11.38 -10.98 6.20
C LYS A 135 12.90 -10.96 6.09
N ARG A 136 13.48 -11.11 4.89
CA ARG A 136 14.93 -11.00 4.67
C ARG A 136 15.43 -9.61 5.05
N PHE A 137 14.73 -8.56 4.65
CA PHE A 137 15.14 -7.19 4.98
C PHE A 137 15.03 -6.88 6.48
N ILE A 138 13.95 -7.31 7.14
CA ILE A 138 13.82 -7.22 8.61
C ILE A 138 14.97 -7.95 9.30
N GLN A 139 15.31 -9.15 8.83
CA GLN A 139 16.40 -9.93 9.41
C GLN A 139 17.75 -9.24 9.23
N ALA A 140 18.05 -8.68 8.06
CA ALA A 140 19.27 -7.92 7.81
C ALA A 140 19.41 -6.74 8.78
N ARG A 141 18.32 -5.98 8.99
CA ARG A 141 18.31 -4.86 9.95
C ARG A 141 18.52 -5.30 11.40
N ARG A 142 17.99 -6.47 11.80
CA ARG A 142 18.16 -7.01 13.16
C ARG A 142 19.57 -7.53 13.41
N VAL A 143 20.14 -8.25 12.44
CA VAL A 143 21.50 -8.82 12.56
C VAL A 143 22.56 -7.74 12.56
N TYR A 144 22.28 -6.55 12.02
CA TYR A 144 23.25 -5.45 11.93
C TYR A 144 23.95 -5.10 13.25
N SER A 145 23.24 -5.17 14.39
CA SER A 145 23.86 -4.89 15.70
C SER A 145 24.85 -5.98 16.16
N GLU A 146 24.74 -7.18 15.61
CA GLU A 146 25.56 -8.35 15.96
C GLU A 146 26.66 -8.60 14.91
N ASP A 147 26.30 -8.57 13.63
CA ASP A 147 27.19 -8.76 12.49
C ASP A 147 26.83 -7.78 11.35
N PRO A 148 27.45 -6.59 11.34
CA PRO A 148 27.27 -5.61 10.27
C PRO A 148 27.65 -6.16 8.89
N LYS A 149 28.67 -7.03 8.78
CA LYS A 149 29.13 -7.52 7.47
C LYS A 149 28.10 -8.44 6.84
N GLU A 150 27.54 -9.35 7.63
CA GLU A 150 26.48 -10.23 7.14
C GLU A 150 25.21 -9.45 6.79
N ALA A 151 24.83 -8.46 7.60
CA ALA A 151 23.69 -7.60 7.31
C ALA A 151 23.83 -6.88 5.96
N ILE A 152 25.02 -6.33 5.68
CA ILE A 152 25.32 -5.65 4.42
C ILE A 152 25.29 -6.62 3.24
N ARG A 153 25.91 -7.81 3.39
CA ARG A 153 25.86 -8.86 2.37
C ARG A 153 24.41 -9.26 2.04
N GLN A 154 23.55 -9.37 3.04
CA GLN A 154 22.13 -9.68 2.82
C GLN A 154 21.39 -8.56 2.10
N CYS A 155 21.68 -7.30 2.41
CA CYS A 155 21.12 -6.15 1.71
C CYS A 155 21.60 -6.07 0.26
N GLU A 156 22.87 -6.32 -0.02
CA GLU A 156 23.42 -6.36 -1.38
C GLU A 156 22.76 -7.49 -2.20
N LEU A 157 22.63 -8.68 -1.62
CA LEU A 157 21.88 -9.78 -2.26
C LEU A 157 20.41 -9.47 -2.49
N LEU A 158 19.79 -8.61 -1.66
CA LEU A 158 18.42 -8.18 -1.89
C LEU A 158 18.32 -7.24 -3.10
N LEU A 159 19.32 -6.39 -3.37
CA LEU A 159 19.34 -5.47 -4.52
C LEU A 159 19.41 -6.18 -5.88
N ASP A 160 19.82 -7.45 -5.88
CA ASP A 160 19.91 -8.29 -7.07
C ASP A 160 18.61 -9.10 -7.33
N GLU A 161 17.64 -9.07 -6.40
CA GLU A 161 16.37 -9.77 -6.57
C GLU A 161 15.48 -9.05 -7.60
N PRO A 162 14.95 -9.76 -8.63
CA PRO A 162 14.23 -9.14 -9.73
C PRO A 162 12.90 -8.49 -9.32
N ASP A 163 12.28 -8.98 -8.24
CA ASP A 163 10.98 -8.50 -7.76
C ASP A 163 11.07 -7.57 -6.55
N LEU A 164 12.29 -7.12 -6.18
CA LEU A 164 12.50 -6.30 -4.98
C LEU A 164 11.62 -5.04 -4.99
N ASP A 165 11.66 -4.27 -6.08
CA ASP A 165 10.99 -2.96 -6.22
C ASP A 165 9.47 -3.04 -6.04
N SER A 166 8.87 -4.20 -6.33
CA SER A 166 7.43 -4.44 -6.19
C SER A 166 6.98 -4.69 -4.75
N THR A 167 7.93 -4.94 -3.84
CA THR A 167 7.67 -5.42 -2.47
C THR A 167 8.34 -4.55 -1.41
N ILE A 168 9.60 -4.19 -1.63
CA ILE A 168 10.43 -3.40 -0.74
C ILE A 168 10.85 -2.17 -1.52
N ARG A 169 10.87 -1.03 -0.84
CA ARG A 169 11.43 0.18 -1.41
C ARG A 169 12.93 0.03 -1.55
N LEU A 170 13.39 -0.04 -2.80
CA LEU A 170 14.80 -0.05 -3.16
C LEU A 170 15.58 1.06 -2.45
N GLY A 171 14.97 2.25 -2.33
CA GLY A 171 15.56 3.40 -1.64
C GLY A 171 15.84 3.14 -0.16
N ASP A 172 15.01 2.37 0.53
CA ASP A 172 15.23 2.04 1.95
C ASP A 172 16.41 1.08 2.13
N VAL A 173 16.60 0.12 1.22
CA VAL A 173 17.75 -0.81 1.23
C VAL A 173 19.05 -0.06 0.91
N LEU A 174 19.04 0.77 -0.14
CA LEU A 174 20.18 1.59 -0.51
C LEU A 174 20.50 2.62 0.59
N GLY A 175 19.49 3.21 1.22
CA GLY A 175 19.68 4.16 2.32
C GLY A 175 20.34 3.50 3.53
N PHE A 176 19.93 2.28 3.87
CA PHE A 176 20.59 1.48 4.90
C PHE A 176 22.07 1.21 4.59
N LEU A 177 22.39 0.88 3.33
CA LEU A 177 23.79 0.68 2.90
C LEU A 177 24.60 1.98 3.00
N VAL A 178 24.04 3.11 2.56
CA VAL A 178 24.69 4.43 2.66
C VAL A 178 25.01 4.79 4.11
N GLU A 179 24.07 4.57 5.03
CA GLU A 179 24.28 4.82 6.46
C GLU A 179 25.40 3.96 7.05
N HIS A 180 25.47 2.68 6.69
CA HIS A 180 26.57 1.81 7.11
C HIS A 180 27.92 2.30 6.61
N TYR A 181 28.07 2.52 5.30
CA TYR A 181 29.35 2.93 4.73
C TYR A 181 29.80 4.32 5.21
N LEU A 182 28.86 5.19 5.59
CA LEU A 182 29.17 6.42 6.30
C LEU A 182 29.74 6.15 7.71
N GLN A 183 29.15 5.23 8.47
CA GLN A 183 29.60 4.89 9.83
C GLN A 183 31.00 4.29 9.86
N VAL A 184 31.39 3.51 8.84
CA VAL A 184 32.74 2.93 8.73
C VAL A 184 33.73 3.85 8.00
N GLU A 185 33.35 5.11 7.72
CA GLU A 185 34.16 6.13 7.03
C GLU A 185 34.59 5.75 5.59
N GLU A 186 33.90 4.80 4.98
CA GLU A 186 34.09 4.39 3.58
C GLU A 186 33.24 5.27 2.65
N PHE A 187 33.57 6.57 2.61
CA PHE A 187 32.79 7.59 1.90
C PHE A 187 32.64 7.30 0.40
N GLN A 188 33.64 6.65 -0.21
CA GLN A 188 33.60 6.30 -1.63
C GLN A 188 32.51 5.25 -1.93
N MET A 189 32.31 4.28 -1.05
CA MET A 189 31.26 3.26 -1.17
C MET A 189 29.89 3.86 -0.87
N ALA A 190 29.78 4.68 0.19
CA ALA A 190 28.56 5.41 0.49
C ALA A 190 28.09 6.27 -0.69
N TYR A 191 29.02 6.97 -1.35
CA TYR A 191 28.72 7.77 -2.54
C TYR A 191 28.29 6.92 -3.75
N ARG A 192 28.89 5.74 -3.94
CA ARG A 192 28.46 4.82 -5.01
C ARG A 192 27.00 4.41 -4.85
N TYR A 193 26.57 4.07 -3.63
CA TYR A 193 25.17 3.71 -3.37
C TYR A 193 24.21 4.90 -3.51
N LEU A 194 24.64 6.13 -3.18
CA LEU A 194 23.86 7.34 -3.49
C LEU A 194 23.68 7.55 -5.01
N GLU A 195 24.74 7.35 -5.79
CA GLU A 195 24.67 7.44 -7.25
C GLU A 195 23.83 6.32 -7.86
N GLU A 196 23.90 5.11 -7.30
CA GLU A 196 23.04 4.01 -7.68
C GLU A 196 21.57 4.31 -7.40
N MET A 197 21.26 4.90 -6.24
CA MET A 197 19.93 5.37 -5.90
C MET A 197 19.42 6.41 -6.90
N ARG A 198 20.26 7.38 -7.29
CA ARG A 198 19.93 8.37 -8.34
C ARG A 198 19.64 7.73 -9.70
N LYS A 199 20.38 6.68 -10.07
CA LYS A 199 20.23 5.99 -11.35
C LYS A 199 18.97 5.13 -11.41
N ARG A 200 18.74 4.32 -10.36
CA ARG A 200 17.61 3.39 -10.30
C ARG A 200 16.29 4.10 -9.95
N ILE A 201 16.36 5.26 -9.27
CA ILE A 201 15.20 6.06 -8.85
C ILE A 201 15.31 7.52 -9.35
N PRO A 202 15.25 7.77 -10.67
CA PRO A 202 15.65 9.04 -11.29
C PRO A 202 14.71 10.24 -11.03
N CYS A 203 13.63 10.08 -10.26
CA CYS A 203 12.60 11.10 -10.06
C CYS A 203 12.25 11.37 -8.59
N VAL A 204 13.02 10.84 -7.64
CA VAL A 204 12.73 10.98 -6.21
C VAL A 204 13.81 11.81 -5.53
N ASN A 205 13.38 12.69 -4.62
CA ASN A 205 14.30 13.42 -3.78
C ASN A 205 15.01 12.45 -2.83
N LEU A 206 16.33 12.39 -2.88
CA LEU A 206 17.16 11.50 -2.04
C LEU A 206 16.88 11.68 -0.56
N THR A 207 16.48 12.89 -0.14
CA THR A 207 16.14 13.19 1.25
C THR A 207 14.95 12.40 1.78
N TYR A 208 14.17 11.78 0.89
CA TYR A 208 13.06 10.91 1.23
C TYR A 208 13.52 9.53 1.73
N TYR A 209 14.68 9.04 1.29
CA TYR A 209 15.26 7.75 1.69
C TYR A 209 16.46 7.88 2.62
N VAL A 210 17.23 8.96 2.49
CA VAL A 210 18.48 9.19 3.23
C VAL A 210 18.43 10.57 3.85
N ASN A 211 18.75 10.66 5.14
CA ASN A 211 18.75 11.94 5.84
C ASN A 211 19.68 12.97 5.16
N GLU A 212 19.24 14.23 5.07
CA GLU A 212 20.01 15.33 4.50
C GLU A 212 21.44 15.40 5.10
N ARG A 213 21.56 15.18 6.42
CA ARG A 213 22.86 15.17 7.11
C ARG A 213 23.79 14.05 6.65
N THR A 214 23.25 12.87 6.36
CA THR A 214 24.01 11.72 5.86
C THR A 214 24.57 12.02 4.47
N ILE A 215 23.74 12.59 3.60
CA ILE A 215 24.16 13.02 2.25
C ILE A 215 25.27 14.07 2.33
N GLU A 216 25.11 15.07 3.20
CA GLU A 216 26.15 16.10 3.42
C GLU A 216 27.48 15.48 3.87
N ALA A 217 27.42 14.56 4.83
CA ALA A 217 28.60 13.96 5.42
C ALA A 217 29.37 13.12 4.40
N VAL A 218 28.67 12.37 3.53
CA VAL A 218 29.29 11.63 2.43
C VAL A 218 29.97 12.57 1.44
N HIS A 219 29.30 13.65 1.01
CA HIS A 219 29.88 14.64 0.11
C HIS A 219 31.10 15.35 0.72
N ARG A 220 31.01 15.72 2.00
CA ARG A 220 32.10 16.35 2.75
C ARG A 220 33.31 15.43 2.88
N GLY A 221 33.10 14.14 3.17
CA GLY A 221 34.17 13.14 3.29
C GLY A 221 34.97 12.95 1.99
N LEU A 222 34.35 13.21 0.83
CA LEU A 222 35.00 13.14 -0.49
C LEU A 222 35.49 14.51 -1.00
N GLY A 223 35.26 15.60 -0.27
CA GLY A 223 35.58 16.96 -0.73
C GLY A 223 34.75 17.41 -1.94
N ILE A 224 33.58 16.81 -2.17
CA ILE A 224 32.71 17.11 -3.31
C ILE A 224 31.68 18.17 -2.86
N PRO A 225 31.48 19.26 -3.61
CA PRO A 225 30.43 20.24 -3.29
C PRO A 225 29.04 19.59 -3.38
N TRP A 226 28.25 19.69 -2.32
CA TRP A 226 26.84 19.31 -2.38
C TRP A 226 25.99 20.52 -2.79
N ASN A 227 25.31 20.41 -3.94
CA ASN A 227 24.33 21.42 -4.37
C ASN A 227 22.94 21.11 -3.77
N ARG A 228 22.44 22.01 -2.94
CA ARG A 228 21.22 21.85 -2.11
C ARG A 228 19.90 22.01 -2.90
N ASN A 229 19.93 22.10 -4.23
CA ASN A 229 18.73 22.33 -5.05
C ASN A 229 18.06 21.01 -5.42
N PRO A 230 16.91 20.65 -4.81
CA PRO A 230 16.15 19.50 -5.26
C PRO A 230 15.49 19.82 -6.62
N VAL A 231 15.57 18.87 -7.55
CA VAL A 231 14.78 18.90 -8.78
C VAL A 231 13.29 18.90 -8.39
N PRO A 232 12.41 19.71 -9.02
CA PRO A 232 11.01 19.78 -8.64
C PRO A 232 10.33 18.41 -8.77
N GLU A 233 9.74 17.97 -7.67
CA GLU A 233 9.04 16.70 -7.48
C GLU A 233 7.87 16.55 -8.48
N ARG A 234 7.77 15.39 -9.13
CA ARG A 234 6.47 14.89 -9.61
C ARG A 234 6.03 13.83 -8.61
N ILE A 235 5.33 14.25 -7.57
CA ILE A 235 4.66 13.35 -6.63
C ILE A 235 3.69 12.50 -7.44
N ARG A 236 4.04 11.24 -7.73
CA ARG A 236 3.06 10.25 -8.17
C ARG A 236 2.30 9.81 -6.94
N HIS A 237 1.29 10.59 -6.56
CA HIS A 237 0.18 10.03 -5.82
C HIS A 237 -0.42 8.94 -6.72
N ASN A 238 -0.30 7.68 -6.33
CA ASN A 238 -1.20 6.63 -6.81
C ASN A 238 -2.58 6.87 -6.16
N SER A 239 -3.21 8.00 -6.48
CA SER A 239 -4.64 8.16 -6.26
C SER A 239 -5.34 7.31 -7.31
N MET A 240 -6.13 6.34 -6.85
CA MET A 240 -7.14 5.67 -7.64
C MET A 240 -8.20 6.71 -8.07
N GLU A 241 -7.90 7.52 -9.06
CA GLU A 241 -8.88 8.36 -9.76
C GLU A 241 -8.64 8.24 -11.26
N ASP A 242 -8.97 7.07 -11.78
CA ASP A 242 -9.29 6.94 -13.20
C ASP A 242 -10.56 6.09 -13.33
N ASN A 243 -11.68 6.76 -13.06
CA ASN A 243 -12.97 6.32 -13.56
C ASN A 243 -13.76 7.59 -13.90
N LYS A 244 -13.31 8.30 -14.95
CA LYS A 244 -14.14 9.32 -15.58
C LYS A 244 -15.38 8.64 -16.15
N GLU A 245 -16.49 9.09 -15.61
CA GLU A 245 -17.85 8.83 -16.04
C GLU A 245 -17.94 9.01 -17.57
N VAL A 246 -18.38 7.95 -18.24
CA VAL A 246 -18.86 8.05 -19.62
C VAL A 246 -20.27 8.65 -19.50
N GLU A 247 -20.39 9.95 -19.72
CA GLU A 247 -21.67 10.59 -20.01
C GLU A 247 -22.19 10.03 -21.36
N GLU A 248 -23.30 9.30 -21.31
CA GLU A 248 -24.02 8.83 -22.47
C GLU A 248 -24.93 9.98 -22.93
N ASP A 249 -24.46 10.75 -23.92
CA ASP A 249 -25.26 11.77 -24.60
C ASP A 249 -26.41 11.10 -25.36
N VAL A 250 -27.63 11.36 -24.90
CA VAL A 250 -28.87 11.01 -25.59
C VAL A 250 -29.12 12.08 -26.65
N ALA A 251 -28.82 11.78 -27.91
CA ALA A 251 -29.23 12.62 -29.03
C ALA A 251 -30.72 12.37 -29.35
N ASP A 252 -31.56 13.37 -29.05
CA ASP A 252 -32.89 13.51 -29.64
C ASP A 252 -32.72 13.87 -31.13
N GLU A 253 -33.02 12.93 -32.02
CA GLU A 253 -33.30 13.24 -33.42
C GLU A 253 -34.79 13.54 -33.57
N VAL A 254 -35.09 14.82 -33.72
CA VAL A 254 -36.37 15.31 -34.24
C VAL A 254 -36.16 15.56 -35.73
N GLU A 255 -36.71 14.70 -36.58
CA GLU A 255 -36.94 15.02 -37.99
C GLU A 255 -38.38 14.64 -38.36
N ASP A 256 -39.21 15.66 -38.54
CA ASP A 256 -40.35 15.66 -39.46
C ASP A 256 -40.13 16.85 -40.41
N PRO A 257 -40.47 16.68 -41.69
CA PRO A 257 -41.76 17.21 -42.15
C PRO A 257 -42.62 16.23 -42.96
#